data_AF-A0A2T4IBF0-F1
#
_entry.id   AF-A0A2T4IBF0-F1
#
_cell.length_a   1.000
_cell.length_b   1.000
_cell.length_c   1.000
_cell.angle_alpha   90.00
_cell.angle_beta   90.00
_cell.angle_gamma   90.00
#
_symmetry.space_group_name_H-M   'P 1'
#
loop_
_entity.id
_entity.type
_entity.pdbx_description
1 polymer ?
#
loop_
_entity_poly.entity_id
_entity_poly.type
_entity_poly.pdbx_seq_one_letter_code
_entity_poly.pdbx_strand_id
1 'polypeptide(L)'
;MKSQLPVAALAAALALAAAPSAAEELPLWEVGVGVGAVSFPDYRGSDRQRTHALPVPYVIYRGEFLKADRDGIRGVFFDSERVELNMSLAASLPVDSDGNGARRGMPDLQPTIEFGPSLELNLWRSADRRARVDFRMPLRAAFTVRGGMRHVGMVFTPFVNLDVKDPFGQHGWNLGMLAGPIYGDARQHRYFYDVDARYARPDRPAYRASGGYGGTQFIMALSKRYERFWVGSFVRYDTLSGAAFADSPLVRKKSAWAAGIGMAWVLGQSSQTVNVGD
;
A
#
# COMPACT_ATOMS: atom_id res chain seq x y z
N MET A 1 -29.86 -45.97 -58.81
CA MET A 1 -29.90 -44.62 -58.20
C MET A 1 -29.88 -44.80 -56.69
N LYS A 2 -28.87 -44.20 -56.01
CA LYS A 2 -28.82 -43.62 -54.65
C LYS A 2 -29.77 -44.20 -53.59
N SER A 3 -29.41 -44.56 -52.35
CA SER A 3 -28.25 -44.34 -51.46
C SER A 3 -28.46 -45.24 -50.22
N GLN A 4 -27.48 -46.03 -49.77
CA GLN A 4 -26.68 -45.83 -48.54
C GLN A 4 -27.49 -45.48 -47.27
N LEU A 5 -27.71 -46.40 -46.32
CA LEU A 5 -26.82 -46.86 -45.21
C LEU A 5 -27.09 -46.07 -43.88
N PRO A 6 -26.67 -46.55 -42.69
CA PRO A 6 -27.62 -46.87 -41.60
C PRO A 6 -27.19 -46.32 -40.21
N VAL A 7 -27.93 -46.72 -39.16
CA VAL A 7 -27.45 -47.14 -37.81
C VAL A 7 -26.70 -46.14 -36.88
N ALA A 8 -27.07 -46.31 -35.60
CA ALA A 8 -26.28 -46.18 -34.37
C ALA A 8 -26.48 -44.94 -33.49
N ALA A 9 -26.90 -45.27 -32.27
CA ALA A 9 -26.86 -44.47 -31.07
C ALA A 9 -25.42 -44.10 -30.68
N LEU A 10 -25.25 -42.92 -30.09
CA LEU A 10 -24.28 -42.70 -29.03
C LEU A 10 -24.72 -41.51 -28.18
N ALA A 11 -25.03 -41.80 -26.90
CA ALA A 11 -25.16 -40.78 -25.88
C ALA A 11 -23.77 -40.18 -25.64
N ALA A 12 -23.59 -38.91 -26.00
CA ALA A 12 -22.39 -38.16 -25.66
C ALA A 12 -22.69 -37.28 -24.43
N ALA A 13 -22.23 -37.76 -23.28
CA ALA A 13 -22.07 -36.93 -22.09
C ALA A 13 -21.05 -35.83 -22.40
N LEU A 14 -21.51 -34.59 -22.53
CA LEU A 14 -20.65 -33.40 -22.50
C LEU A 14 -20.20 -33.19 -21.04
N ALA A 15 -19.20 -33.97 -20.63
CA ALA A 15 -18.31 -33.57 -19.55
C ALA A 15 -17.50 -32.37 -20.08
N LEU A 16 -18.02 -31.16 -19.84
CA LEU A 16 -17.20 -29.96 -19.78
C LEU A 16 -16.26 -30.15 -18.58
N ALA A 17 -15.13 -30.82 -18.83
CA ALA A 17 -13.98 -30.74 -17.96
C ALA A 17 -13.59 -29.25 -17.91
N ALA A 18 -14.00 -28.57 -16.83
CA ALA A 18 -13.40 -27.31 -16.45
C ALA A 18 -11.89 -27.58 -16.33
N ALA A 19 -11.11 -27.07 -17.28
CA ALA A 19 -9.66 -27.05 -17.11
C ALA A 19 -9.40 -26.38 -15.75
N PRO A 20 -8.68 -27.03 -14.82
CA PRO A 20 -8.26 -26.35 -13.62
C PRO A 20 -7.50 -25.12 -14.08
N SER A 21 -7.95 -23.94 -13.64
CA SER A 21 -7.19 -22.70 -13.73
C SER A 21 -5.79 -23.02 -13.23
N ALA A 22 -4.82 -23.19 -14.14
CA ALA A 22 -3.47 -23.58 -13.77
C ALA A 22 -2.98 -22.55 -12.74
N ALA A 23 -2.75 -23.02 -11.52
CA ALA A 23 -2.08 -22.21 -10.52
C ALA A 23 -0.71 -21.85 -11.11
N GLU A 24 -0.40 -20.56 -11.12
CA GLU A 24 0.87 -20.08 -11.67
C GLU A 24 1.96 -20.44 -10.67
N GLU A 25 2.88 -21.34 -11.03
CA GLU A 25 4.03 -21.66 -10.19
C GLU A 25 5.04 -20.52 -10.25
N LEU A 26 5.25 -19.82 -9.13
CA LEU A 26 6.25 -18.75 -9.01
C LEU A 26 7.30 -19.11 -7.96
N PRO A 27 8.53 -18.56 -8.04
CA PRO A 27 9.53 -18.72 -6.99
C PRO A 27 9.00 -18.27 -5.63
N LEU A 28 9.26 -19.06 -4.58
CA LEU A 28 8.96 -18.72 -3.19
C LEU A 28 9.52 -17.34 -2.81
N TRP A 29 10.75 -17.03 -3.22
CA TRP A 29 11.34 -15.72 -2.98
C TRP A 29 12.07 -15.17 -4.20
N GLU A 30 12.11 -13.85 -4.29
CA GLU A 30 12.94 -13.09 -5.22
C GLU A 30 13.62 -11.96 -4.46
N VAL A 31 14.89 -11.70 -4.77
CA VAL A 31 15.65 -10.61 -4.18
C VAL A 31 16.35 -9.81 -5.27
N GLY A 32 16.43 -8.51 -5.06
CA GLY A 32 17.01 -7.59 -6.01
C GLY A 32 17.33 -6.26 -5.36
N VAL A 33 18.02 -5.43 -6.13
CA VAL A 33 18.36 -4.07 -5.75
C VAL A 33 18.16 -3.16 -6.94
N GLY A 34 17.78 -1.94 -6.67
CA GLY A 34 17.40 -0.98 -7.67
C GLY A 34 17.67 0.45 -7.28
N VAL A 35 17.22 1.33 -8.14
CA VAL A 35 17.24 2.77 -7.93
C VAL A 35 15.84 3.31 -8.21
N GLY A 36 15.46 4.31 -7.43
CA GLY A 36 14.19 4.98 -7.60
C GLY A 36 14.25 6.43 -7.19
N ALA A 37 13.31 7.20 -7.70
CA ALA A 37 13.08 8.57 -7.30
C ALA A 37 11.67 8.66 -6.71
N VAL A 38 11.57 9.30 -5.54
CA VAL A 38 10.30 9.55 -4.87
C VAL A 38 10.18 11.02 -4.54
N SER A 39 8.98 11.56 -4.71
CA SER A 39 8.62 12.92 -4.32
C SER A 39 7.46 12.84 -3.33
N PHE A 40 7.67 13.34 -2.11
CA PHE A 40 6.67 13.34 -1.05
C PHE A 40 6.65 14.70 -0.34
N PRO A 41 5.49 15.13 0.19
CA PRO A 41 5.46 16.20 1.17
C PRO A 41 6.12 15.71 2.47
N ASP A 42 6.76 16.63 3.21
CA ASP A 42 7.38 16.31 4.51
C ASP A 42 6.40 15.57 5.44
N TYR A 43 5.17 16.03 5.50
CA TYR A 43 4.04 15.37 6.18
C TYR A 43 2.74 15.78 5.49
N ARG A 44 1.64 15.09 5.77
CA ARG A 44 0.34 15.45 5.21
C ARG A 44 -0.03 16.88 5.63
N GLY A 45 -0.24 17.75 4.65
CA GLY A 45 -0.55 19.16 4.89
C GLY A 45 0.64 20.11 4.86
N SER A 46 1.87 19.60 4.73
CA SER A 46 3.04 20.43 4.44
C SER A 46 2.94 21.10 3.07
N ASP A 47 3.41 22.34 2.95
CA ASP A 47 3.64 23.00 1.66
C ASP A 47 5.02 22.67 1.06
N ARG A 48 5.88 22.00 1.82
CA ARG A 48 7.22 21.56 1.41
C ARG A 48 7.19 20.15 0.84
N GLN A 49 7.52 20.06 -0.44
CA GLN A 49 7.76 18.81 -1.18
C GLN A 49 9.25 18.54 -1.24
N ARG A 50 9.66 17.28 -1.04
CA ARG A 50 11.04 16.84 -1.23
C ARG A 50 11.10 15.67 -2.20
N THR A 51 12.13 15.69 -3.04
CA THR A 51 12.42 14.61 -3.98
C THR A 51 13.73 13.96 -3.60
N HIS A 52 13.73 12.63 -3.48
CA HIS A 52 14.87 11.84 -3.08
C HIS A 52 15.11 10.74 -4.11
N ALA A 53 16.37 10.58 -4.52
CA ALA A 53 16.84 9.38 -5.20
C ALA A 53 17.37 8.41 -4.13
N LEU A 54 16.87 7.17 -4.13
CA LEU A 54 17.14 6.20 -3.07
C LEU A 54 17.41 4.82 -3.69
N PRO A 55 18.23 3.98 -3.04
CA PRO A 55 18.28 2.57 -3.39
C PRO A 55 16.91 1.93 -3.10
N VAL A 56 16.44 1.11 -4.04
CA VAL A 56 15.16 0.40 -3.92
C VAL A 56 15.45 -1.08 -3.67
N PRO A 57 15.26 -1.60 -2.45
CA PRO A 57 15.29 -3.03 -2.24
C PRO A 57 14.10 -3.67 -2.96
N TYR A 58 14.33 -4.76 -3.68
CA TYR A 58 13.29 -5.57 -4.26
C TYR A 58 13.28 -6.90 -3.52
N VAL A 59 12.23 -7.15 -2.75
CA VAL A 59 12.06 -8.39 -1.99
C VAL A 59 10.65 -8.86 -2.23
N ILE A 60 10.51 -10.03 -2.87
CA ILE A 60 9.25 -10.76 -2.93
C ILE A 60 9.41 -12.03 -2.11
N TYR A 61 8.43 -12.29 -1.25
CA TYR A 61 8.34 -13.52 -0.46
C TYR A 61 6.89 -14.01 -0.48
N ARG A 62 6.69 -15.25 -0.92
CA ARG A 62 5.38 -15.88 -1.17
C ARG A 62 5.15 -17.06 -0.22
N GLY A 63 5.47 -16.86 1.06
CA GLY A 63 5.23 -17.87 2.08
C GLY A 63 3.75 -17.93 2.50
N GLU A 64 3.39 -19.00 3.21
CA GLU A 64 2.04 -19.19 3.74
C GLU A 64 1.73 -18.20 4.88
N PHE A 65 2.65 -18.05 5.84
CA PHE A 65 2.47 -17.19 7.02
C PHE A 65 3.04 -15.78 6.88
N LEU A 66 3.98 -15.57 5.96
CA LEU A 66 4.59 -14.27 5.72
C LEU A 66 4.57 -14.03 4.22
N LYS A 67 4.03 -12.88 3.81
CA LYS A 67 3.99 -12.43 2.42
C LYS A 67 4.66 -11.05 2.35
N ALA A 68 5.53 -10.89 1.37
CA ALA A 68 6.08 -9.60 0.98
C ALA A 68 5.88 -9.50 -0.53
N ASP A 69 4.90 -8.72 -0.95
CA ASP A 69 4.51 -8.59 -2.35
C ASP A 69 4.07 -7.15 -2.63
N ARG A 70 3.33 -6.92 -3.72
CA ARG A 70 2.84 -5.60 -4.11
C ARG A 70 1.90 -4.97 -3.07
N ASP A 71 1.28 -5.78 -2.21
CA ASP A 71 0.37 -5.36 -1.15
C ASP A 71 1.11 -4.96 0.14
N GLY A 72 2.44 -5.08 0.12
CA GLY A 72 3.31 -4.79 1.24
C GLY A 72 3.72 -6.05 2.02
N ILE A 73 4.38 -5.82 3.16
CA ILE A 73 4.82 -6.89 4.05
C ILE A 73 3.72 -7.18 5.05
N ARG A 74 3.24 -8.42 5.09
CA ARG A 74 2.20 -8.87 6.02
C ARG A 74 2.41 -10.28 6.52
N GLY A 75 2.08 -10.52 7.78
CA GLY A 75 2.01 -11.85 8.37
C GLY A 75 0.58 -12.36 8.33
N VAL A 76 0.30 -13.48 7.65
CA VAL A 76 -1.05 -14.05 7.52
C VAL A 76 -1.32 -14.97 8.71
N PHE A 77 -2.36 -14.68 9.49
CA PHE A 77 -2.77 -15.47 10.66
C PHE A 77 -3.96 -16.38 10.35
N PHE A 78 -4.84 -15.93 9.47
CA PHE A 78 -6.01 -16.65 9.01
C PHE A 78 -6.29 -16.24 7.57
N ASP A 79 -6.57 -17.22 6.72
CA ASP A 79 -6.84 -17.02 5.30
C ASP A 79 -8.03 -17.91 4.89
N SER A 80 -8.98 -17.32 4.18
CA SER A 80 -10.17 -17.97 3.64
C SER A 80 -10.60 -17.25 2.36
N GLU A 81 -11.47 -17.85 1.56
CA GLU A 81 -11.91 -17.27 0.29
C GLU A 81 -12.49 -15.85 0.39
N ARG A 82 -13.02 -15.45 1.56
CA ARG A 82 -13.69 -14.16 1.76
C ARG A 82 -13.01 -13.26 2.78
N VAL A 83 -12.22 -13.81 3.69
CA VAL A 83 -11.71 -13.09 4.85
C VAL A 83 -10.26 -13.51 5.10
N GLU A 84 -9.38 -12.51 5.16
CA GLU A 84 -7.98 -12.67 5.58
C GLU A 84 -7.74 -11.82 6.83
N LEU A 85 -7.09 -12.39 7.84
CA LEU A 85 -6.58 -11.65 9.00
C LEU A 85 -5.06 -11.70 8.96
N ASN A 86 -4.45 -10.52 8.85
CA ASN A 86 -3.00 -10.40 8.76
C ASN A 86 -2.42 -9.30 9.68
N MET A 87 -1.10 -9.23 9.75
CA MET A 87 -0.34 -8.16 10.41
C MET A 87 0.09 -7.13 9.35
N SER A 88 -0.41 -5.90 9.43
CA SER A 88 -0.02 -4.80 8.56
C SER A 88 1.18 -4.04 9.11
N LEU A 89 2.11 -3.65 8.23
CA LEU A 89 3.29 -2.84 8.53
C LEU A 89 3.32 -1.57 7.68
N ALA A 90 3.75 -0.44 8.26
CA ALA A 90 4.06 0.78 7.53
C ALA A 90 5.22 1.54 8.19
N ALA A 91 5.83 2.47 7.45
CA ALA A 91 6.90 3.32 7.97
C ALA A 91 6.79 4.73 7.40
N SER A 92 7.34 5.71 8.13
CA SER A 92 7.47 7.10 7.69
C SER A 92 8.94 7.52 7.59
N LEU A 93 9.21 8.44 6.66
CA LEU A 93 10.52 9.06 6.51
C LEU A 93 10.74 10.11 7.60
N PRO A 94 12.00 10.33 8.03
CA PRO A 94 12.32 11.43 8.94
C PRO A 94 12.06 12.79 8.29
N VAL A 95 11.63 13.76 9.09
CA VAL A 95 11.42 15.15 8.64
C VAL A 95 12.29 16.09 9.45
N ASP A 96 13.16 16.78 8.74
CA ASP A 96 13.92 17.93 9.23
C ASP A 96 13.00 19.16 9.31
N SER A 97 12.77 19.63 10.54
CA SER A 97 11.87 20.74 10.86
C SER A 97 12.44 22.10 10.48
N ASP A 98 13.77 22.28 10.42
CA ASP A 98 14.39 23.56 10.09
C ASP A 98 14.28 23.88 8.60
N GLY A 99 14.28 22.84 7.75
CA GLY A 99 13.97 22.96 6.32
C GLY A 99 12.49 23.20 6.00
N ASN A 100 11.62 23.31 7.00
CA ASN A 100 10.18 23.49 6.84
C ASN A 100 9.70 24.79 7.53
N GLY A 101 9.21 25.76 6.75
CA GLY A 101 8.81 27.06 7.28
C GLY A 101 7.75 27.00 8.38
N ALA A 102 6.80 26.05 8.29
CA ALA A 102 5.77 25.87 9.31
C ALA A 102 6.32 25.28 10.61
N ARG A 103 7.38 24.47 10.54
CA ARG A 103 7.97 23.78 11.69
C ARG A 103 9.28 24.38 12.21
N ARG A 104 9.79 25.45 11.59
CA ARG A 104 11.05 26.10 11.98
C ARG A 104 11.14 26.34 13.50
N GLY A 105 12.26 25.92 14.09
CA GLY A 105 12.51 26.01 15.53
C GLY A 105 11.69 25.05 16.40
N MET A 106 11.00 24.07 15.80
CA MET A 106 10.40 22.92 16.49
C MET A 106 11.30 21.69 16.30
N PRO A 107 11.20 20.68 17.18
CA PRO A 107 11.92 19.43 17.01
C PRO A 107 11.54 18.71 15.70
N ASP A 108 12.51 17.99 15.14
CA ASP A 108 12.32 17.11 13.99
C ASP A 108 11.28 16.02 14.23
N LEU A 109 10.59 15.61 13.17
CA LEU A 109 9.80 14.39 13.22
C LEU A 109 10.74 13.21 13.00
N GLN A 110 10.92 12.45 14.07
CA GLN A 110 11.64 11.19 14.02
C GLN A 110 10.89 10.20 13.11
N PRO A 111 11.64 9.32 12.41
CA PRO A 111 11.03 8.28 11.60
C PRO A 111 10.20 7.35 12.47
N THR A 112 9.05 6.93 11.95
CA THR A 112 8.12 6.03 12.64
C THR A 112 7.97 4.71 11.92
N ILE A 113 7.73 3.65 12.69
CA ILE A 113 7.20 2.38 12.21
C ILE A 113 5.80 2.21 12.76
N GLU A 114 4.91 1.61 11.98
CA GLU A 114 3.55 1.29 12.36
C GLU A 114 3.33 -0.20 12.16
N PHE A 115 2.70 -0.85 13.14
CA PHE A 115 2.32 -2.26 13.00
C PHE A 115 1.04 -2.58 13.76
N GLY A 116 0.27 -3.54 13.27
CA GLY A 116 -0.94 -4.02 13.92
C GLY A 116 -1.82 -4.87 13.01
N PRO A 117 -2.93 -5.42 13.53
CA PRO A 117 -3.79 -6.30 12.75
C PRO A 117 -4.47 -5.57 11.58
N SER A 118 -4.78 -6.31 10.53
CA SER A 118 -5.60 -5.86 9.41
C SER A 118 -6.56 -6.98 9.03
N LEU A 119 -7.84 -6.61 8.95
CA LEU A 119 -8.90 -7.46 8.42
C LEU A 119 -9.12 -7.10 6.96
N GLU A 120 -9.04 -8.09 6.08
CA GLU A 120 -9.28 -7.94 4.65
C GLU A 120 -10.49 -8.77 4.24
N LEU A 121 -11.40 -8.14 3.50
CA LEU A 121 -12.61 -8.76 2.97
C LEU A 121 -12.53 -8.78 1.46
N ASN A 122 -12.60 -9.97 0.85
CA ASN A 122 -12.75 -10.10 -0.59
C ASN A 122 -14.19 -9.74 -0.96
N LEU A 123 -14.37 -8.60 -1.65
CA LEU A 123 -15.69 -8.10 -2.02
C LEU A 123 -16.13 -8.64 -3.38
N TRP A 124 -15.19 -8.77 -4.31
CA TRP A 124 -15.47 -9.19 -5.67
C TRP A 124 -14.21 -9.67 -6.40
N ARG A 125 -14.39 -10.60 -7.33
CA ARG A 125 -13.35 -11.06 -8.26
C ARG A 125 -13.97 -11.27 -9.64
N SER A 126 -13.24 -10.92 -10.70
CA SER A 126 -13.68 -11.19 -12.07
C SER A 126 -13.63 -12.68 -12.40
N ALA A 127 -14.46 -13.12 -13.35
CA ALA A 127 -14.52 -14.52 -13.79
C ALA A 127 -13.19 -15.03 -14.36
N ASP A 128 -12.44 -14.16 -15.05
CA ASP A 128 -11.10 -14.44 -15.57
C ASP A 128 -9.99 -14.29 -14.51
N ARG A 129 -10.35 -13.97 -13.26
CA ARG A 129 -9.45 -13.76 -12.11
C ARG A 129 -8.38 -12.69 -12.33
N ARG A 130 -8.57 -11.79 -13.31
CA ARG A 130 -7.65 -10.68 -13.57
C ARG A 130 -7.93 -9.45 -12.74
N ALA A 131 -9.13 -9.30 -12.20
CA ALA A 131 -9.48 -8.18 -11.34
C ALA A 131 -10.03 -8.66 -9.99
N ARG A 132 -9.66 -7.96 -8.92
CA ARG A 132 -10.08 -8.23 -7.55
C ARG A 132 -10.37 -6.91 -6.83
N VAL A 133 -11.44 -6.87 -6.04
CA VAL A 133 -11.76 -5.76 -5.15
C VAL A 133 -11.81 -6.28 -3.73
N ASP A 134 -11.06 -5.62 -2.86
CA ASP A 134 -10.99 -5.91 -1.43
C ASP A 134 -11.32 -4.69 -0.59
N PHE A 135 -11.83 -4.93 0.61
CA PHE A 135 -11.90 -3.92 1.64
C PHE A 135 -10.97 -4.31 2.79
N ARG A 136 -10.00 -3.45 3.07
CA ARG A 136 -8.96 -3.70 4.08
C ARG A 136 -9.07 -2.71 5.21
N MET A 137 -8.87 -3.18 6.43
CA MET A 137 -9.06 -2.40 7.66
C MET A 137 -7.87 -2.56 8.61
N PRO A 138 -6.69 -2.00 8.29
CA PRO A 138 -5.54 -1.98 9.19
C PRO A 138 -5.77 -1.06 10.39
N LEU A 139 -5.53 -1.60 11.58
CA LEU A 139 -5.42 -0.86 12.84
C LEU A 139 -4.00 -1.01 13.36
N ARG A 140 -3.21 0.06 13.34
CA ARG A 140 -1.77 0.02 13.65
C ARG A 140 -1.42 0.94 14.83
N ALA A 141 -0.48 0.49 15.64
CA ALA A 141 0.22 1.32 16.62
C ALA A 141 1.51 1.87 16.00
N ALA A 142 1.79 3.16 16.19
CA ALA A 142 2.94 3.85 15.64
C ALA A 142 4.01 4.08 16.71
N PHE A 143 5.29 3.90 16.36
CA PHE A 143 6.43 4.09 17.24
C PHE A 143 7.55 4.82 16.52
N THR A 144 8.23 5.73 17.22
CA THR A 144 9.51 6.28 16.75
C THR A 144 10.61 5.23 16.86
N VAL A 145 11.58 5.23 15.93
CA VAL A 145 12.67 4.23 15.91
C VAL A 145 14.06 4.83 16.11
N ARG A 146 14.21 6.14 15.98
CA ARG A 146 15.49 6.84 16.18
C ARG A 146 15.44 7.68 17.45
N GLY A 147 16.46 7.53 18.31
CA GLY A 147 16.54 8.26 19.59
C GLY A 147 15.70 7.65 20.71
N GLY A 148 15.26 6.40 20.56
CA GLY A 148 14.46 5.65 21.54
C GLY A 148 13.08 5.27 21.00
N MET A 149 12.57 4.11 21.42
CA MET A 149 11.24 3.64 21.00
C MET A 149 10.16 4.31 21.83
N ARG A 150 9.46 5.29 21.24
CA ARG A 150 8.33 5.98 21.88
C ARG A 150 7.06 5.78 21.08
N HIS A 151 5.98 5.41 21.76
CA HIS A 151 4.65 5.29 21.20
C HIS A 151 4.12 6.65 20.71
N VAL A 152 3.78 6.71 19.43
CA VAL A 152 3.29 7.88 18.70
C VAL A 152 1.77 7.94 18.67
N GLY A 153 1.08 6.79 18.77
CA GLY A 153 -0.38 6.72 18.80
C GLY A 153 -0.92 5.59 17.93
N MET A 154 -2.25 5.53 17.84
CA MET A 154 -2.97 4.57 17.00
C MET A 154 -3.42 5.22 15.69
N VAL A 155 -3.40 4.45 14.60
CA VAL A 155 -3.93 4.83 13.29
C VAL A 155 -4.79 3.70 12.73
N PHE A 156 -5.96 4.06 12.20
CA PHE A 156 -6.89 3.16 11.53
C PHE A 156 -7.11 3.63 10.09
N THR A 157 -6.83 2.79 9.10
CA THR A 157 -6.80 3.20 7.69
C THR A 157 -7.67 2.29 6.83
N PRO A 158 -9.01 2.29 6.97
CA PRO A 158 -9.85 1.44 6.14
C PRO A 158 -9.84 1.92 4.68
N PHE A 159 -9.71 1.02 3.73
CA PHE A 159 -9.68 1.37 2.31
C PHE A 159 -10.24 0.26 1.43
N VAL A 160 -10.76 0.67 0.28
CA VAL A 160 -11.07 -0.23 -0.84
C VAL A 160 -9.84 -0.31 -1.72
N ASN A 161 -9.46 -1.52 -2.12
CA ASN A 161 -8.38 -1.82 -3.02
C ASN A 161 -8.91 -2.51 -4.27
N LEU A 162 -8.43 -2.10 -5.44
CA LEU A 162 -8.68 -2.74 -6.73
C LEU A 162 -7.32 -3.16 -7.32
N ASP A 163 -7.15 -4.45 -7.55
CA ASP A 163 -6.00 -5.00 -8.27
C ASP A 163 -6.45 -5.50 -9.64
N VAL A 164 -5.72 -5.11 -10.68
CA VAL A 164 -5.97 -5.53 -12.07
C VAL A 164 -4.67 -6.04 -12.69
N LYS A 165 -4.66 -7.31 -13.08
CA LYS A 165 -3.64 -7.94 -13.93
C LYS A 165 -3.96 -7.64 -15.40
N ASP A 166 -2.91 -7.41 -16.19
CA ASP A 166 -2.97 -7.08 -17.61
C ASP A 166 -3.93 -5.89 -17.92
N PRO A 167 -3.83 -4.76 -17.19
CA PRO A 167 -4.71 -3.62 -17.39
C PRO A 167 -4.60 -3.07 -18.82
N PHE A 168 -5.72 -2.59 -19.35
CA PHE A 168 -5.81 -2.04 -20.72
C PHE A 168 -5.37 -3.03 -21.81
N GLY A 169 -5.43 -4.34 -21.55
CA GLY A 169 -5.00 -5.39 -22.47
C GLY A 169 -3.47 -5.55 -22.57
N GLN A 170 -2.71 -4.91 -21.69
CA GLN A 170 -1.24 -4.94 -21.74
C GLN A 170 -0.67 -6.03 -20.84
N HIS A 171 -0.17 -7.11 -21.45
CA HIS A 171 0.32 -8.28 -20.72
C HIS A 171 1.51 -7.99 -19.78
N GLY A 172 1.47 -8.61 -18.59
CA GLY A 172 2.49 -8.56 -17.54
C GLY A 172 2.44 -7.31 -16.66
N TRP A 173 1.53 -6.37 -16.92
CA TRP A 173 1.34 -5.19 -16.10
C TRP A 173 0.38 -5.48 -14.93
N ASN A 174 0.62 -4.81 -13.81
CA ASN A 174 -0.25 -4.86 -12.63
C ASN A 174 -0.61 -3.43 -12.24
N LEU A 175 -1.91 -3.14 -12.21
CA LEU A 175 -2.47 -1.87 -11.74
C LEU A 175 -3.11 -2.11 -10.37
N GLY A 176 -2.68 -1.35 -9.36
CA GLY A 176 -3.30 -1.29 -8.04
C GLY A 176 -3.92 0.09 -7.83
N MET A 177 -5.14 0.14 -7.30
CA MET A 177 -5.84 1.38 -6.96
C MET A 177 -6.43 1.26 -5.56
N LEU A 178 -6.08 2.21 -4.69
CA LEU A 178 -6.53 2.26 -3.31
C LEU A 178 -7.26 3.58 -3.04
N ALA A 179 -8.38 3.52 -2.33
CA ALA A 179 -9.08 4.71 -1.84
C ALA A 179 -9.63 4.47 -0.43
N GLY A 180 -9.33 5.38 0.51
CA GLY A 180 -9.87 5.25 1.86
C GLY A 180 -9.56 6.40 2.80
N PRO A 181 -10.41 6.61 3.83
CA PRO A 181 -10.15 7.55 4.90
C PRO A 181 -9.04 7.05 5.83
N ILE A 182 -8.52 7.97 6.62
CA ILE A 182 -7.54 7.70 7.67
C ILE A 182 -8.08 8.28 8.96
N TYR A 183 -7.90 7.56 10.05
CA TYR A 183 -8.24 8.00 11.39
C TYR A 183 -7.03 7.84 12.29
N GLY A 184 -6.79 8.81 13.16
CA GLY A 184 -5.75 8.76 14.16
C GLY A 184 -6.30 9.12 15.53
N ASP A 185 -5.75 8.53 16.58
CA ASP A 185 -6.04 9.02 17.93
C ASP A 185 -5.41 10.41 18.15
N ALA A 186 -5.73 11.05 19.28
CA ALA A 186 -5.18 12.37 19.58
C ALA A 186 -3.65 12.34 19.71
N ARG A 187 -3.04 11.23 20.13
CA ARG A 187 -1.57 11.13 20.29
C ARG A 187 -0.90 11.13 18.91
N GLN A 188 -1.45 10.36 17.98
CA GLN A 188 -1.01 10.26 16.59
C GLN A 188 -1.06 11.63 15.93
N HIS A 189 -2.20 12.33 16.03
CA HIS A 189 -2.35 13.66 15.44
C HIS A 189 -1.44 14.70 16.09
N ARG A 190 -1.30 14.70 17.42
CA ARG A 190 -0.41 15.64 18.13
C ARG A 190 1.04 15.50 17.71
N TYR A 191 1.51 14.29 17.41
CA TYR A 191 2.88 14.11 16.95
C TYR A 191 3.22 14.95 15.71
N PHE A 192 2.27 15.07 14.78
CA PHE A 192 2.45 15.83 13.54
C PHE A 192 1.98 17.29 13.66
N TYR A 193 0.91 17.56 14.41
CA TYR A 193 0.15 18.81 14.31
C TYR A 193 0.06 19.64 15.59
N ASP A 194 0.61 19.20 16.73
CA ASP A 194 0.68 20.06 17.93
C ASP A 194 1.66 21.21 17.75
N VAL A 195 1.31 22.34 18.35
CA VAL A 195 2.22 23.46 18.58
C VAL A 195 2.19 23.80 20.07
N ASP A 196 3.22 23.38 20.81
CA ASP A 196 3.40 23.79 22.21
C ASP A 196 3.53 25.32 22.32
N ALA A 197 3.10 25.88 23.45
CA ALA A 197 3.18 27.33 23.70
C ALA A 197 4.60 27.92 23.52
N ARG A 198 5.64 27.16 23.87
CA ARG A 198 7.06 27.56 23.66
C ARG A 198 7.46 27.72 22.20
N TYR A 199 6.72 27.10 21.27
CA TYR A 199 6.95 27.21 19.84
C TYR A 199 5.95 28.15 19.15
N ALA A 200 5.02 28.74 19.91
CA ALA A 200 4.03 29.65 19.35
C ALA A 200 4.69 30.93 18.82
N ARG A 201 4.17 31.43 17.70
CA ARG A 201 4.57 32.67 17.02
C ARG A 201 3.32 33.36 16.49
N PRO A 202 3.36 34.66 16.12
CA PRO A 202 2.19 35.35 15.56
C PRO A 202 1.59 34.65 14.34
N ASP A 203 2.42 34.01 13.50
CA ASP A 203 2.04 33.25 12.31
C ASP A 203 1.83 31.74 12.56
N ARG A 204 2.08 31.27 13.79
CA ARG A 204 1.94 29.88 14.24
C ARG A 204 1.48 29.85 15.71
N PRO A 205 0.19 30.11 15.99
CA PRO A 205 -0.31 30.08 17.36
C PRO A 205 -0.17 28.68 17.98
N ALA A 206 -0.21 28.61 19.31
CA ALA A 206 -0.29 27.33 20.01
C ALA A 206 -1.56 26.59 19.56
N TYR A 207 -1.43 25.28 19.34
CA TYR A 207 -2.52 24.46 18.84
C TYR A 207 -2.45 23.08 19.47
N ARG A 208 -3.62 22.55 19.85
CA ARG A 208 -3.72 21.21 20.41
C ARG A 208 -4.55 20.30 19.51
N ALA A 209 -3.90 19.35 18.86
CA ALA A 209 -4.59 18.43 17.96
C ALA A 209 -5.49 17.44 18.73
N SER A 210 -6.69 17.23 18.20
CA SER A 210 -7.64 16.21 18.61
C SER A 210 -7.45 14.93 17.78
N GLY A 211 -8.01 13.82 18.25
CA GLY A 211 -8.11 12.59 17.45
C GLY A 211 -9.30 12.64 16.51
N GLY A 212 -9.38 11.70 15.58
CA GLY A 212 -10.50 11.52 14.67
C GLY A 212 -10.05 11.32 13.23
N TYR A 213 -10.86 11.81 12.31
CA TYR A 213 -10.58 11.72 10.87
C TYR A 213 -9.35 12.59 10.49
N GLY A 214 -8.47 12.02 9.67
CA GLY A 214 -7.19 12.58 9.25
C GLY A 214 -7.07 12.80 7.75
N GLY A 215 -8.19 12.76 7.02
CA GLY A 215 -8.24 12.93 5.57
C GLY A 215 -8.45 11.62 4.81
N THR A 216 -8.57 11.72 3.49
CA THR A 216 -8.72 10.60 2.56
C THR A 216 -7.50 10.52 1.66
N GLN A 217 -7.05 9.30 1.39
CA GLN A 217 -5.98 9.02 0.45
C GLN A 217 -6.50 8.24 -0.76
N PHE A 218 -5.87 8.52 -1.89
CA PHE A 218 -6.05 7.82 -3.15
C PHE A 218 -4.67 7.44 -3.66
N ILE A 219 -4.45 6.17 -4.00
CA ILE A 219 -3.18 5.70 -4.54
C ILE A 219 -3.47 4.95 -5.83
N MET A 220 -2.67 5.19 -6.84
CA MET A 220 -2.61 4.40 -8.05
C MET A 220 -1.16 3.95 -8.24
N ALA A 221 -0.95 2.65 -8.40
CA ALA A 221 0.36 2.07 -8.64
C ALA A 221 0.32 1.21 -9.89
N LEU A 222 1.35 1.32 -10.73
CA LEU A 222 1.50 0.53 -11.94
C LEU A 222 2.89 -0.10 -11.93
N SER A 223 2.96 -1.42 -12.09
CA SER A 223 4.22 -2.15 -12.08
C SER A 223 4.25 -3.29 -13.09
N LYS A 224 5.46 -3.69 -13.47
CA LYS A 224 5.70 -4.84 -14.34
C LYS A 224 6.99 -5.54 -13.93
N ARG A 225 6.92 -6.87 -13.85
CA ARG A 225 8.06 -7.75 -13.63
C ARG A 225 8.49 -8.36 -14.98
N TYR A 226 9.68 -8.02 -15.43
CA TYR A 226 10.38 -8.66 -16.56
C TYR A 226 11.39 -9.65 -16.01
N GLU A 227 11.83 -10.65 -16.78
CA GLU A 227 12.74 -11.73 -16.34
C GLU A 227 13.91 -11.27 -15.46
N ARG A 228 14.58 -10.17 -15.81
CA ARG A 228 15.78 -9.67 -15.11
C ARG A 228 15.56 -8.40 -14.29
N PHE A 229 14.43 -7.70 -14.47
CA PHE A 229 14.21 -6.43 -13.80
C PHE A 229 12.73 -6.16 -13.55
N TRP A 230 12.47 -5.42 -12.49
CA TRP A 230 11.15 -4.92 -12.13
C TRP A 230 11.12 -3.42 -12.38
N VAL A 231 9.99 -2.92 -12.86
CA VAL A 231 9.70 -1.49 -12.91
C VAL A 231 8.39 -1.22 -12.19
N GLY A 232 8.33 -0.09 -11.48
CA GLY A 232 7.12 0.33 -10.80
C GLY A 232 7.05 1.83 -10.70
N SER A 233 5.83 2.33 -10.64
CA SER A 233 5.52 3.72 -10.35
C SER A 233 4.26 3.81 -9.52
N PHE A 234 4.13 4.89 -8.77
CA PHE A 234 2.88 5.21 -8.09
C PHE A 234 2.64 6.71 -8.08
N VAL A 235 1.37 7.07 -7.96
CA VAL A 235 0.92 8.41 -7.60
C VAL A 235 -0.03 8.26 -6.42
N ARG A 236 0.13 9.11 -5.43
CA ARG A 236 -0.75 9.24 -4.29
C ARG A 236 -1.28 10.66 -4.22
N TYR A 237 -2.58 10.79 -3.96
CA TYR A 237 -3.24 12.05 -3.68
C TYR A 237 -3.89 11.97 -2.30
N ASP A 238 -3.61 12.96 -1.46
CA ASP A 238 -4.22 13.10 -0.14
C ASP A 238 -5.08 14.35 -0.11
N THR A 239 -6.25 14.26 0.51
CA THR A 239 -7.09 15.40 0.88
C THR A 239 -7.33 15.41 2.39
N LEU A 240 -7.08 16.55 3.01
CA LEU A 240 -7.31 16.82 4.43
C LEU A 240 -8.65 17.54 4.66
N SER A 241 -9.52 17.59 3.66
CA SER A 241 -10.85 18.15 3.81
C SER A 241 -11.60 17.43 4.93
N GLY A 242 -12.02 18.17 5.96
CA GLY A 242 -12.71 17.64 7.13
C GLY A 242 -11.81 17.00 8.19
N ALA A 243 -10.49 17.00 8.03
CA ALA A 243 -9.58 16.43 9.03
C ALA A 243 -9.70 17.17 10.38
N ALA A 244 -9.66 16.43 11.48
CA ALA A 244 -9.79 16.96 12.83
C ALA A 244 -8.69 17.96 13.21
N PHE A 245 -7.52 17.84 12.57
CA PHE A 245 -6.37 18.73 12.75
C PHE A 245 -6.25 19.80 11.65
N ALA A 246 -7.26 19.98 10.79
CA ALA A 246 -7.19 20.87 9.63
C ALA A 246 -6.93 22.35 9.98
N ASP A 247 -7.29 22.77 11.19
CA ASP A 247 -7.06 24.12 11.71
C ASP A 247 -5.68 24.30 12.38
N SER A 248 -4.86 23.24 12.43
CA SER A 248 -3.48 23.36 12.91
C SER A 248 -2.72 24.33 12.00
N PRO A 249 -1.94 25.28 12.55
CA PRO A 249 -1.10 26.16 11.75
C PRO A 249 0.03 25.43 11.00
N LEU A 250 0.24 24.14 11.31
CA LEU A 250 1.14 23.26 10.58
C LEU A 250 0.50 22.69 9.30
N VAL A 251 -0.82 22.79 9.14
CA VAL A 251 -1.50 22.45 7.87
C VAL A 251 -1.46 23.67 6.96
N ARG A 252 -0.52 23.65 6.01
CA ARG A 252 -0.32 24.71 5.01
C ARG A 252 -1.09 24.44 3.71
N LYS A 253 -1.35 23.17 3.39
CA LYS A 253 -2.12 22.73 2.24
C LYS A 253 -3.19 21.72 2.65
N LYS A 254 -4.38 21.81 2.07
CA LYS A 254 -5.47 20.85 2.30
C LYS A 254 -5.43 19.66 1.34
N SER A 255 -4.57 19.71 0.33
CA SER A 255 -4.31 18.59 -0.56
C SER A 255 -2.83 18.49 -0.87
N ALA A 256 -2.37 17.26 -1.08
CA ALA A 256 -0.99 16.98 -1.45
C ALA A 256 -0.95 15.81 -2.41
N TRP A 257 0.11 15.75 -3.21
CA TRP A 257 0.40 14.61 -4.04
C TRP A 257 1.80 14.10 -3.74
N ALA A 258 1.98 12.80 -3.89
CA ALA A 258 3.25 12.14 -3.90
C ALA A 258 3.34 11.25 -5.13
N ALA A 259 4.54 11.05 -5.63
CA ALA A 259 4.76 10.17 -6.75
C ALA A 259 6.13 9.51 -6.63
N GLY A 260 6.27 8.34 -7.24
CA GLY A 260 7.56 7.68 -7.32
C GLY A 260 7.66 6.78 -8.53
N ILE A 261 8.89 6.55 -8.95
CA ILE A 261 9.25 5.59 -9.98
C ILE A 261 10.50 4.84 -9.54
N GLY A 262 10.57 3.56 -9.84
CA GLY A 262 11.70 2.72 -9.49
C GLY A 262 11.94 1.63 -10.53
N MET A 263 13.19 1.22 -10.62
CA MET A 263 13.63 0.05 -11.35
C MET A 263 14.55 -0.76 -10.44
N ALA A 264 14.36 -2.08 -10.41
CA ALA A 264 15.23 -2.98 -9.66
C ALA A 264 15.67 -4.16 -10.53
N TRP A 265 16.93 -4.55 -10.41
CA TRP A 265 17.43 -5.78 -11.00
C TRP A 265 17.14 -6.93 -10.05
N VAL A 266 16.56 -8.01 -10.57
CA VAL A 266 16.36 -9.23 -9.81
C VAL A 266 17.65 -10.02 -9.85
N LEU A 267 18.28 -10.16 -8.69
CA LEU A 267 19.61 -10.76 -8.54
C LEU A 267 19.55 -12.24 -8.18
N GLY A 268 18.45 -12.68 -7.58
CA GLY A 268 18.25 -14.06 -7.19
C GLY A 268 16.79 -14.41 -7.00
N GLN A 269 16.49 -15.70 -7.17
CA GLN A 269 15.20 -16.29 -6.89
C GLN A 269 15.40 -17.71 -6.36
N SER A 270 14.43 -18.22 -5.61
CA SER A 270 14.46 -19.61 -5.14
C SER A 270 14.28 -20.62 -6.28
N SER A 271 14.91 -21.78 -6.14
CA SER A 271 14.57 -22.97 -6.96
C SER A 271 13.23 -23.59 -6.55
N GLN A 272 12.84 -23.43 -5.28
CA GLN A 272 11.51 -23.80 -4.79
C GLN A 272 10.46 -22.89 -5.41
N THR A 273 9.48 -23.49 -6.08
CA THR A 273 8.27 -22.82 -6.55
C THR A 273 7.11 -23.06 -5.59
N VAL A 274 6.17 -22.13 -5.59
CA VAL A 274 4.89 -22.24 -4.88
C VAL A 274 3.77 -21.95 -5.86
N ASN A 275 2.65 -22.65 -5.71
CA ASN A 275 1.45 -22.38 -6.48
C ASN A 275 0.87 -21.05 -6.04
N VAL A 276 0.95 -20.05 -6.91
CA VAL A 276 0.32 -18.74 -6.72
C VAL A 276 -1.03 -18.80 -7.42
N GLY A 277 -1.88 -19.66 -6.86
CA GLY A 277 -3.30 -19.71 -7.12
C GLY A 277 -4.01 -19.56 -5.78
N ASP A 278 -4.43 -18.33 -5.48
CA ASP A 278 -5.36 -18.06 -4.37
C ASP A 278 -6.77 -18.47 -4.80
#